data_AF-A0A1Y4CS45-F1
#
_entry.id   AF-A0A1Y4CS45-F1
#
_cell.length_a   1.000
_cell.length_b   1.000
_cell.length_c   1.000
_cell.angle_alpha   90.00
_cell.angle_beta   90.00
_cell.angle_gamma   90.00
#
_symmetry.space_group_name_H-M   'P 1'
#
loop_
_entity.id
_entity.type
_entity.pdbx_description
1 polymer ?
#
loop_
_entity_poly.entity_id
_entity_poly.type
_entity_poly.pdbx_seq_one_letter_code
_entity_poly.pdbx_strand_id
1 'polypeptide(L)'
;MIQRWRVLVILLALVLTLAYALPNIPVIGPALAPILPDAKVNLGLDLKGGIHLTLGVEVDKAVANSLAITGQDLRREGQDRNISVLRVRVVGGTALEFVVPRAEDEDAFREMVAKRFPQLVLEEPQRGEAGQLRYLARFTPEEVKRLEDMAMDQALRTIRNRIDQFGVAEPDIRKQADNRIQVQLPGISDPRRAVELLGQTAHLEFHLVRDDVDPNNPVMPAGVIALPMLEKNPGQAQERETLIAVERDAMLTGEDVADARPAFDQMNQAYVTLNFNRRGADIFERVTAENVNRRMAIVLDGKVYSAPVIRERIGGGRASISGNFTTAEAQDLAIVLRAGSLPAPVSVLEERTVGPSLGQESIDSGITAGVVGAVLVMICMAVYYGMSGVIADLILCFTLLIILAGMSAFGATLTLPGIAGIVLTVGMAVDANVLIYERIREELRKGFTPLASVKAGFDAASVAIIDSNLTTIITAVILYQFGTGPVRGFAVSLTLGIIGSMFTAVFVSRVIFEYIARKRGSKGLNI
;
A
#
# COMPACT_ATOMS: atom_id res chain seq x y z
N MET A 1 -28.84 41.89 14.61
CA MET A 1 -28.70 41.51 13.19
C MET A 1 -28.38 40.03 13.10
N ILE A 2 -28.96 39.29 12.15
CA ILE A 2 -28.32 38.04 11.71
C ILE A 2 -26.95 38.47 11.20
N GLN A 3 -25.87 37.97 11.80
CA GLN A 3 -24.55 38.37 11.37
C GLN A 3 -24.34 37.82 9.94
N ARG A 4 -24.26 38.72 8.94
CA ARG A 4 -24.21 38.38 7.50
C ARG A 4 -23.12 37.36 7.17
N TRP A 5 -22.03 37.33 7.94
CA TRP A 5 -20.96 36.35 7.79
C TRP A 5 -21.43 34.90 8.03
N ARG A 6 -22.37 34.64 8.94
CA ARG A 6 -22.87 33.29 9.22
C ARG A 6 -23.59 32.70 8.01
N VAL A 7 -24.41 33.51 7.35
CA VAL A 7 -25.12 33.11 6.13
C VAL A 7 -24.13 32.83 4.99
N LEU A 8 -23.08 33.66 4.87
CA LEU A 8 -22.03 33.46 3.88
C LEU A 8 -21.26 32.14 4.11
N VAL A 9 -20.95 31.80 5.37
CA VAL A 9 -20.33 30.51 5.72
C VAL A 9 -21.24 29.33 5.36
N ILE A 10 -22.55 29.42 5.64
CA ILE A 10 -23.51 28.36 5.29
C ILE A 10 -23.59 28.18 3.78
N LEU A 11 -23.66 29.29 3.02
CA LEU A 11 -23.71 29.23 1.55
C LEU A 11 -22.42 28.64 0.97
N LEU A 12 -21.26 29.05 1.48
CA LEU A 12 -19.98 28.48 1.06
C LEU A 12 -19.91 26.97 1.35
N ALA A 13 -20.29 26.57 2.57
CA ALA A 13 -20.34 25.17 2.97
C ALA A 13 -21.32 24.36 2.09
N LEU A 14 -22.49 24.92 1.76
CA LEU A 14 -23.46 24.29 0.88
C LEU A 14 -22.92 24.11 -0.54
N VAL A 15 -22.27 25.14 -1.10
CA VAL A 15 -21.68 25.08 -2.44
C VAL A 15 -20.56 24.03 -2.49
N LEU A 16 -19.65 24.02 -1.51
CA LEU A 16 -18.59 23.02 -1.42
C LEU A 16 -19.18 21.61 -1.26
N THR A 17 -20.17 21.45 -0.38
CA THR A 17 -20.84 20.17 -0.16
C THR A 17 -21.48 19.67 -1.45
N LEU A 18 -22.22 20.52 -2.17
CA LEU A 18 -22.82 20.14 -3.44
C LEU A 18 -21.76 19.79 -4.49
N ALA A 19 -20.67 20.55 -4.57
CA ALA A 19 -19.61 20.29 -5.54
C ALA A 19 -18.99 18.89 -5.39
N TYR A 20 -18.77 18.42 -4.16
CA TYR A 20 -18.22 17.09 -3.89
C TYR A 20 -19.27 15.97 -3.74
N ALA A 21 -20.53 16.30 -3.41
CA ALA A 21 -21.61 15.32 -3.28
C ALA A 21 -22.31 14.99 -4.61
N LEU A 22 -22.54 15.98 -5.48
CA LEU A 22 -23.26 15.82 -6.75
C LEU A 22 -22.67 14.74 -7.69
N PRO A 23 -21.34 14.59 -7.84
CA PRO A 23 -20.75 13.53 -8.68
C PRO A 23 -21.13 12.11 -8.26
N ASN A 24 -21.49 11.93 -6.99
CA ASN A 24 -21.86 10.64 -6.41
C ASN A 24 -23.34 10.29 -6.59
N ILE A 25 -24.17 11.22 -7.07
CA ILE A 25 -25.60 10.99 -7.30
C ILE A 25 -25.80 10.43 -8.71
N PRO A 26 -26.29 9.19 -8.88
CA PRO A 26 -26.33 8.49 -10.17
C PRO A 26 -27.08 9.25 -11.29
N VAL A 27 -28.10 10.03 -10.93
CA VAL A 27 -28.96 10.77 -11.87
C VAL A 27 -28.35 12.10 -12.31
N ILE A 28 -27.53 12.74 -11.47
CA ILE A 28 -27.09 14.14 -11.66
C ILE A 28 -25.60 14.23 -12.03
N GLY A 29 -24.78 13.29 -11.55
CA GLY A 29 -23.34 13.25 -11.80
C GLY A 29 -22.93 13.34 -13.28
N PRO A 30 -23.54 12.57 -14.21
CA PRO A 30 -23.15 12.60 -15.63
C PRO A 30 -23.40 13.94 -16.33
N ALA A 31 -24.40 14.71 -15.88
CA ALA A 31 -24.77 15.99 -16.50
C ALA A 31 -23.86 17.16 -16.09
N LEU A 32 -23.15 17.03 -14.96
CA LEU A 32 -22.28 18.07 -14.38
C LEU A 32 -20.80 17.68 -14.36
N ALA A 33 -20.43 16.55 -14.96
CA ALA A 33 -19.06 16.04 -15.06
C ALA A 33 -18.00 17.03 -15.60
N PRO A 34 -18.28 17.98 -16.51
CA PRO A 34 -17.25 18.92 -16.99
C PRO A 34 -16.90 20.04 -16.00
N ILE A 35 -17.69 20.25 -14.95
CA ILE A 35 -17.57 21.40 -14.03
C ILE A 35 -17.18 20.95 -12.61
N LEU A 36 -17.41 19.68 -12.28
CA LEU A 36 -17.23 19.12 -10.94
C LEU A 36 -15.92 18.33 -10.81
N PRO A 37 -15.39 18.17 -9.58
CA PRO A 37 -14.25 17.28 -9.33
C PRO A 37 -14.59 15.82 -9.67
N ASP A 38 -13.66 15.09 -10.29
CA ASP A 38 -13.80 13.66 -10.60
C ASP A 38 -13.83 12.73 -9.36
N ALA A 39 -13.72 13.30 -8.15
CA ALA A 39 -13.65 12.56 -6.91
C ALA A 39 -14.98 11.86 -6.59
N LYS A 40 -15.02 10.54 -6.75
CA LYS A 40 -16.14 9.68 -6.33
C LYS A 40 -15.85 9.05 -4.98
N VAL A 41 -16.90 8.64 -4.27
CA VAL A 41 -16.75 7.85 -3.04
C VAL A 41 -16.14 6.50 -3.39
N ASN A 42 -15.06 6.18 -2.69
CA ASN A 42 -14.35 4.93 -2.85
C ASN A 42 -15.10 3.82 -2.14
N LEU A 43 -15.26 2.66 -2.76
CA LEU A 43 -15.91 1.52 -2.13
C LEU A 43 -14.84 0.54 -1.65
N GLY A 44 -15.01 0.01 -0.45
CA GLY A 44 -14.08 -0.92 0.17
C GLY A 44 -14.23 -2.35 -0.33
N LEU A 45 -13.33 -3.20 0.15
CA LEU A 45 -13.29 -4.62 -0.16
C LEU A 45 -14.64 -5.32 0.07
N ASP A 46 -15.30 -5.03 1.19
CA ASP A 46 -16.60 -5.62 1.54
C ASP A 46 -17.72 -5.29 0.55
N LEU A 47 -17.56 -4.21 -0.23
CA LEU A 47 -18.57 -3.70 -1.15
C LEU A 47 -18.22 -4.06 -2.61
N LYS A 48 -16.96 -3.88 -3.02
CA LYS A 48 -16.49 -4.19 -4.38
C LYS A 48 -16.12 -5.67 -4.59
N GLY A 49 -16.00 -6.43 -3.50
CA GLY A 49 -15.28 -7.71 -3.52
C GLY A 49 -13.78 -7.51 -3.71
N GLY A 50 -13.01 -8.60 -3.67
CA GLY A 50 -11.56 -8.62 -3.87
C GLY A 50 -10.85 -9.57 -2.91
N ILE A 51 -9.58 -9.29 -2.62
CA ILE A 51 -8.76 -10.12 -1.72
C ILE A 51 -8.10 -9.30 -0.60
N HIS A 52 -8.07 -9.89 0.58
CA HIS A 52 -7.31 -9.48 1.75
C HIS A 52 -6.20 -10.50 1.99
N LEU A 53 -4.96 -10.01 2.09
CA LEU A 53 -3.76 -10.80 2.28
C LEU A 53 -2.99 -10.30 3.50
N THR A 54 -2.51 -11.24 4.30
CA THR A 54 -1.43 -11.00 5.28
C THR A 54 -0.19 -11.72 4.78
N LEU A 55 0.81 -10.95 4.37
CA LEU A 55 2.08 -11.43 3.83
C LEU A 55 3.15 -11.41 4.92
N GLY A 56 3.91 -12.48 5.09
CA GLY A 56 5.07 -12.56 5.98
C GLY A 56 6.36 -12.42 5.18
N VAL A 57 7.19 -11.43 5.52
CA VAL A 57 8.50 -11.24 4.89
C VAL A 57 9.55 -12.05 5.68
N GLU A 58 10.29 -12.92 4.98
CA GLU A 58 11.34 -13.73 5.61
C GLU A 58 12.62 -12.92 5.85
N VAL A 59 12.58 -11.97 6.79
CA VAL A 59 13.70 -11.05 7.07
C VAL A 59 15.00 -11.77 7.45
N ASP A 60 14.91 -12.94 8.07
CA ASP A 60 16.08 -13.78 8.40
C ASP A 60 16.90 -14.13 7.15
N LYS A 61 16.23 -14.38 6.01
CA LYS A 61 16.90 -14.63 4.73
C LYS A 61 17.55 -13.36 4.18
N ALA A 62 16.93 -12.19 4.35
CA ALA A 62 17.57 -10.91 3.96
C ALA A 62 18.86 -10.67 4.76
N VAL A 63 18.83 -10.93 6.07
CA VAL A 63 20.01 -10.83 6.94
C VAL A 63 21.09 -11.84 6.52
N ALA A 64 20.72 -13.09 6.26
CA ALA A 64 21.64 -14.12 5.77
C ALA A 64 22.28 -13.75 4.42
N ASN A 65 21.49 -13.19 3.50
CA ASN A 65 22.00 -12.72 2.20
C ASN A 65 22.96 -11.54 2.37
N SER A 66 22.64 -10.58 3.24
CA SER A 66 23.54 -9.46 3.56
C SER A 66 24.85 -9.94 4.22
N LEU A 67 24.78 -10.95 5.09
CA LEU A 67 25.98 -11.60 5.66
C LEU A 67 26.84 -12.24 4.57
N ALA A 68 26.21 -12.94 3.61
CA ALA A 68 26.92 -13.57 2.50
C ALA A 68 27.66 -12.54 1.62
N ILE A 69 26.98 -11.44 1.27
CA ILE A 69 27.58 -10.32 0.52
C ILE A 69 28.74 -9.70 1.30
N THR A 70 28.50 -9.37 2.57
CA THR A 70 29.53 -8.79 3.45
C THR A 70 30.74 -9.71 3.58
N GLY A 71 30.55 -11.02 3.61
CA GLY A 71 31.65 -11.97 3.62
C GLY A 71 32.47 -11.99 2.31
N GLN A 72 31.83 -11.80 1.16
CA GLN A 72 32.54 -11.66 -0.10
C GLN A 72 33.34 -10.35 -0.15
N ASP A 73 32.77 -9.25 0.33
CA ASP A 73 33.45 -7.97 0.43
C ASP A 73 34.64 -8.03 1.39
N LEU A 74 34.48 -8.72 2.53
CA LEU A 74 35.55 -8.99 3.48
C LEU A 74 36.71 -9.74 2.81
N ARG A 75 36.41 -10.71 1.94
CA ARG A 75 37.43 -11.45 1.18
C ARG A 75 38.13 -10.56 0.16
N ARG A 76 37.39 -9.75 -0.59
CA ARG A 76 37.96 -8.82 -1.60
C ARG A 76 38.87 -7.78 -0.93
N GLU A 77 38.39 -7.12 0.11
CA GLU A 77 39.18 -6.12 0.86
C GLU A 77 40.42 -6.75 1.54
N GLY A 78 40.30 -8.00 2.01
CA GLY A 78 41.44 -8.77 2.50
C GLY A 78 42.50 -8.99 1.42
N GLN A 79 42.09 -9.41 0.23
CA GLN A 79 43.00 -9.64 -0.90
C GLN A 79 43.76 -8.36 -1.31
N ASP A 80 43.08 -7.22 -1.35
CA ASP A 80 43.69 -5.92 -1.67
C ASP A 80 44.78 -5.51 -0.66
N ARG A 81 44.69 -6.02 0.57
CA ARG A 81 45.68 -5.80 1.65
C ARG A 81 46.65 -6.96 1.84
N ASN A 82 46.69 -7.92 0.92
CA ASN A 82 47.48 -9.15 0.99
C ASN A 82 47.12 -10.11 2.15
N ILE A 83 45.92 -9.97 2.74
CA ILE A 83 45.39 -10.86 3.78
C ILE A 83 44.51 -11.92 3.12
N SER A 84 44.87 -13.20 3.28
CA SER A 84 44.10 -14.30 2.69
C SER A 84 42.91 -14.66 3.56
N VAL A 85 41.68 -14.44 3.06
CA VAL A 85 40.45 -14.90 3.71
C VAL A 85 39.85 -16.06 2.90
N LEU A 86 39.75 -17.23 3.51
CA LEU A 86 39.33 -18.47 2.87
C LEU A 86 38.02 -19.01 3.47
N ARG A 87 37.33 -19.87 2.71
CA ARG A 87 36.12 -20.60 3.13
C ARG A 87 35.02 -19.74 3.73
N VAL A 88 34.82 -18.54 3.17
CA VAL A 88 33.72 -17.66 3.58
C VAL A 88 32.38 -18.34 3.30
N ARG A 89 31.60 -18.60 4.35
CA ARG A 89 30.26 -19.18 4.25
C ARG A 89 29.37 -18.72 5.39
N VAL A 90 28.08 -18.60 5.13
CA VAL A 90 27.08 -18.32 6.17
C VAL A 90 26.70 -19.64 6.87
N VAL A 91 26.68 -19.65 8.19
CA VAL A 91 26.36 -20.79 9.04
C VAL A 91 25.15 -20.45 9.90
N GLY A 92 24.12 -21.31 9.85
CA GLY A 92 22.90 -21.14 10.65
C GLY A 92 22.13 -19.84 10.39
N GLY A 93 22.31 -19.23 9.20
CA GLY A 93 21.62 -17.99 8.76
C GLY A 93 22.03 -16.71 9.49
N THR A 94 22.74 -16.80 10.60
CA THR A 94 22.99 -15.68 11.52
C THR A 94 24.46 -15.41 11.79
N ALA A 95 25.34 -16.29 11.29
CA ALA A 95 26.77 -16.16 11.48
C ALA A 95 27.53 -16.34 10.17
N LEU A 96 28.63 -15.62 10.02
CA LEU A 96 29.58 -15.72 8.94
C LEU A 96 30.82 -16.46 9.44
N GLU A 97 31.13 -17.57 8.81
CA GLU A 97 32.34 -18.34 9.09
C GLU A 97 33.39 -18.11 8.01
N PHE A 98 34.63 -17.90 8.42
CA PHE A 98 35.77 -17.79 7.52
C PHE A 98 37.08 -18.19 8.21
N VAL A 99 38.11 -18.45 7.40
CA VAL A 99 39.42 -18.91 7.88
C VAL A 99 40.50 -17.94 7.41
N VAL A 100 41.32 -17.47 8.37
CA VAL A 100 42.55 -16.74 8.13
C VAL A 100 43.72 -17.71 8.33
N PRO A 101 44.46 -18.09 7.27
CA PRO A 101 45.44 -19.17 7.33
C PRO A 101 46.76 -18.77 8.02
N ARG A 102 47.10 -17.48 8.05
CA ARG A 102 48.35 -16.97 8.65
C ARG A 102 48.04 -16.28 9.97
N ALA A 103 48.61 -16.77 11.07
CA ALA A 103 48.43 -16.16 12.39
C ALA A 103 49.08 -14.77 12.49
N GLU A 104 50.10 -14.49 11.68
CA GLU A 104 50.78 -13.19 11.61
C GLU A 104 49.86 -12.06 11.10
N ASP A 105 48.83 -12.41 10.32
CA ASP A 105 47.88 -11.45 9.75
C ASP A 105 46.74 -11.09 10.73
N GLU A 106 46.71 -11.68 11.95
CA GLU A 106 45.60 -11.53 12.90
C GLU A 106 45.34 -10.07 13.31
N ASP A 107 46.38 -9.36 13.74
CA ASP A 107 46.23 -7.97 14.22
C ASP A 107 45.79 -7.04 13.10
N ALA A 108 46.41 -7.17 11.92
CA ALA A 108 46.06 -6.41 10.73
C ALA A 108 44.64 -6.70 10.25
N PHE A 109 44.21 -7.97 10.34
CA PHE A 109 42.85 -8.39 10.00
C PHE A 109 41.81 -7.81 10.97
N ARG A 110 42.06 -7.89 12.29
CA ARG A 110 41.15 -7.31 13.30
C ARG A 110 41.01 -5.81 13.14
N GLU A 111 42.11 -5.09 12.89
CA GLU A 111 42.08 -3.65 12.64
C GLU A 111 41.28 -3.31 11.38
N MET A 112 41.48 -4.07 10.30
CA MET A 112 40.72 -3.91 9.06
C MET A 112 39.22 -4.10 9.28
N VAL A 113 38.81 -5.17 9.97
CA VAL A 113 37.40 -5.45 10.25
C VAL A 113 36.80 -4.36 11.13
N ALA A 114 37.47 -3.96 12.22
CA ALA A 114 36.97 -2.92 13.11
C ALA A 114 36.78 -1.57 12.39
N LYS A 115 37.66 -1.24 11.45
CA LYS A 115 37.62 0.03 10.71
C LYS A 115 36.63 0.03 9.55
N ARG A 116 36.54 -1.08 8.80
CA ARG A 116 35.78 -1.15 7.54
C ARG A 116 34.43 -1.82 7.68
N PHE A 117 34.27 -2.68 8.68
CA PHE A 117 33.05 -3.46 8.95
C PHE A 117 32.63 -3.32 10.44
N PRO A 118 32.41 -2.09 10.95
CA PRO A 118 32.02 -1.88 12.35
C PRO A 118 30.71 -2.57 12.75
N GLN A 119 29.89 -2.96 11.76
CA GLN A 119 28.66 -3.72 11.94
C GLN A 119 28.87 -5.21 12.25
N LEU A 120 30.10 -5.73 12.11
CA LEU A 120 30.45 -7.12 12.42
C LEU A 120 31.08 -7.24 13.80
N VAL A 121 30.55 -8.15 14.61
CA VAL A 121 31.15 -8.61 15.85
C VAL A 121 31.91 -9.90 15.58
N LEU A 122 33.22 -9.88 15.80
CA LEU A 122 34.07 -11.06 15.72
C LEU A 122 34.03 -11.82 17.06
N GLU A 123 33.66 -13.09 17.02
CA GLU A 123 33.84 -14.01 18.15
C GLU A 123 35.32 -14.43 18.26
N GLU A 124 35.70 -15.01 19.40
CA GLU A 124 37.06 -15.49 19.60
C GLU A 124 37.42 -16.60 18.59
N PRO A 125 38.58 -16.50 17.90
CA PRO A 125 38.93 -17.46 16.87
C PRO A 125 39.31 -18.81 17.47
N GLN A 126 38.83 -19.88 16.84
CA GLN A 126 39.32 -21.23 17.11
C GLN A 126 40.63 -21.47 16.36
N ARG A 127 41.70 -21.76 17.09
CA ARG A 127 43.02 -22.11 16.53
C ARG A 127 43.01 -23.55 16.05
N GLY A 128 43.22 -23.76 14.75
CA GLY A 128 43.41 -25.09 14.17
C GLY A 128 44.83 -25.61 14.34
N GLU A 129 45.01 -26.92 14.16
CA GLU A 129 46.30 -27.64 14.37
C GLU A 129 47.47 -27.09 13.53
N ALA A 130 47.20 -26.48 12.38
CA ALA A 130 48.20 -25.90 11.48
C ALA A 130 48.44 -24.38 11.69
N GLY A 131 47.95 -23.79 12.79
CA GLY A 131 48.07 -22.35 13.07
C GLY A 131 47.05 -21.45 12.37
N GLN A 132 46.10 -22.04 11.63
CA GLN A 132 44.98 -21.33 11.01
C GLN A 132 43.96 -20.84 12.04
N LEU A 133 43.43 -19.63 11.83
CA LEU A 133 42.43 -19.00 12.69
C LEU A 133 41.05 -19.10 12.03
N ARG A 134 40.12 -19.82 12.68
CA ARG A 134 38.73 -19.91 12.26
C ARG A 134 37.91 -18.91 13.05
N TYR A 135 37.34 -17.92 12.37
CA TYR A 135 36.48 -16.91 12.97
C TYR A 135 35.02 -17.23 12.73
N LEU A 136 34.19 -16.88 13.72
CA LEU A 136 32.76 -16.73 13.57
C LEU A 136 32.44 -15.26 13.79
N ALA A 137 31.76 -14.64 12.83
CA ALA A 137 31.33 -13.25 12.92
C ALA A 137 29.81 -13.16 12.85
N ARG A 138 29.22 -12.20 13.55
CA ARG A 138 27.78 -11.94 13.52
C ARG A 138 27.53 -10.45 13.34
N PHE A 139 26.39 -10.09 12.79
CA PHE A 139 25.98 -8.69 12.81
C PHE A 139 25.62 -8.25 14.24
N THR A 140 25.84 -6.97 14.54
CA THR A 140 25.35 -6.38 15.79
C THR A 140 23.81 -6.43 15.84
N PRO A 141 23.18 -6.48 17.02
CA PRO A 141 21.72 -6.45 17.13
C PRO A 141 21.10 -5.20 16.48
N GLU A 142 21.81 -4.07 16.51
CA GLU A 142 21.39 -2.83 15.85
C GLU A 142 21.41 -2.96 14.32
N GLU A 143 22.45 -3.60 13.76
CA GLU A 143 22.55 -3.86 12.33
C GLU A 143 21.47 -4.84 11.87
N VAL A 144 21.21 -5.91 12.63
CA VAL A 144 20.14 -6.87 12.32
C VAL A 144 18.80 -6.14 12.23
N LYS A 145 18.44 -5.35 13.24
CA LYS A 145 17.20 -4.58 13.24
C LYS A 145 17.13 -3.59 12.06
N ARG A 146 18.24 -2.93 11.73
CA ARG A 146 18.32 -2.03 10.57
C ARG A 146 18.03 -2.77 9.27
N LEU A 147 18.61 -3.96 9.09
CA LEU A 147 18.39 -4.79 7.91
C LEU A 147 16.96 -5.32 7.83
N GLU A 148 16.35 -5.69 8.97
CA GLU A 148 14.93 -6.06 9.03
C GLU A 148 14.03 -4.89 8.60
N ASP A 149 14.23 -3.70 9.16
CA ASP A 149 13.47 -2.50 8.82
C ASP A 149 13.62 -2.12 7.34
N MET A 150 14.86 -2.18 6.82
CA MET A 150 15.17 -1.96 5.41
C MET A 150 14.50 -3.00 4.50
N ALA A 151 14.55 -4.28 4.85
CA ALA A 151 13.91 -5.34 4.10
C ALA A 151 12.38 -5.16 4.06
N MET A 152 11.78 -4.78 5.19
CA MET A 152 10.36 -4.48 5.28
C MET A 152 9.96 -3.23 4.47
N ASP A 153 10.78 -2.17 4.49
CA ASP A 153 10.56 -0.97 3.67
C ASP A 153 10.65 -1.27 2.19
N GLN A 154 11.67 -2.02 1.78
CA GLN A 154 11.86 -2.40 0.38
C GLN A 154 10.74 -3.34 -0.09
N ALA A 155 10.37 -4.35 0.69
CA ALA A 155 9.24 -5.23 0.37
C ALA A 155 7.93 -4.44 0.21
N LEU A 156 7.66 -3.48 1.10
CA LEU A 156 6.48 -2.61 1.01
C LEU A 156 6.48 -1.78 -0.29
N ARG A 157 7.63 -1.21 -0.66
CA ARG A 157 7.79 -0.43 -1.90
C ARG A 157 7.58 -1.31 -3.13
N THR A 158 8.21 -2.47 -3.19
CA THR A 158 8.08 -3.42 -4.31
C THR A 158 6.63 -3.89 -4.45
N ILE A 159 5.98 -4.30 -3.35
CA ILE A 159 4.57 -4.71 -3.34
C ILE A 159 3.66 -3.59 -3.84
N ARG A 160 3.87 -2.35 -3.37
CA ARG A 160 3.10 -1.18 -3.86
C ARG A 160 3.27 -0.98 -5.35
N ASN A 161 4.52 -0.96 -5.83
CA ASN A 161 4.81 -0.78 -7.26
C ASN A 161 4.16 -1.87 -8.12
N ARG A 162 4.14 -3.14 -7.67
CA ARG A 162 3.45 -4.24 -8.36
C ARG A 162 1.94 -4.03 -8.40
N ILE A 163 1.36 -3.62 -7.27
CA ILE A 163 -0.08 -3.37 -7.16
C ILE A 163 -0.54 -2.25 -8.10
N ASP A 164 0.25 -1.18 -8.18
CA ASP A 164 -0.05 -0.06 -9.08
C ASP A 164 -0.10 -0.51 -10.55
N GLN A 165 0.64 -1.56 -10.94
CA GLN A 165 0.59 -2.13 -12.29
C GLN A 165 -0.68 -2.95 -12.58
N PHE A 166 -1.35 -3.48 -11.57
CA PHE A 166 -2.62 -4.16 -11.77
C PHE A 166 -3.77 -3.20 -12.09
N GLY A 167 -3.56 -1.89 -11.93
CA GLY A 167 -4.61 -0.89 -12.12
C GLY A 167 -5.75 -1.03 -11.09
N VAL A 168 -5.46 -1.64 -9.93
CA VAL A 168 -6.41 -1.74 -8.83
C VAL A 168 -6.62 -0.34 -8.26
N ALA A 169 -7.87 0.10 -8.21
CA ALA A 169 -8.21 1.39 -7.63
C ALA A 169 -8.04 1.32 -6.10
N GLU A 170 -7.03 2.02 -5.59
CA GLU A 170 -6.80 2.32 -4.17
C GLU A 170 -6.52 1.09 -3.28
N PRO A 171 -5.35 0.46 -3.42
CA PRO A 171 -4.94 -0.62 -2.53
C PRO A 171 -4.62 -0.12 -1.11
N ASP A 172 -5.03 -0.87 -0.09
CA ASP A 172 -4.60 -0.61 1.29
C ASP A 172 -3.42 -1.51 1.63
N ILE A 173 -2.22 -0.93 1.69
CA ILE A 173 -0.97 -1.64 1.93
C ILE A 173 -0.31 -1.07 3.18
N ARG A 174 -0.18 -1.88 4.22
CA ARG A 174 0.36 -1.44 5.52
C ARG A 174 1.32 -2.46 6.11
N LYS A 175 2.34 -1.96 6.79
CA LYS A 175 3.15 -2.77 7.69
C LYS A 175 2.34 -3.10 8.94
N GLN A 176 2.40 -4.34 9.36
CA GLN A 176 1.91 -4.84 10.64
C GLN A 176 3.10 -5.23 11.53
N ALA A 177 2.83 -5.54 12.79
CA ALA A 177 3.83 -6.11 13.68
C ALA A 177 4.35 -7.47 13.15
N ASP A 178 5.50 -7.90 13.66
CA ASP A 178 6.10 -9.22 13.37
C ASP A 178 6.45 -9.47 11.90
N ASN A 179 6.99 -8.46 11.21
CA ASN A 179 7.46 -8.55 9.81
C ASN A 179 6.35 -8.93 8.82
N ARG A 180 5.14 -8.43 9.08
CA ARG A 180 3.96 -8.69 8.24
C ARG A 180 3.57 -7.46 7.43
N ILE A 181 3.05 -7.71 6.23
CA ILE A 181 2.48 -6.70 5.36
C ILE A 181 1.04 -7.09 5.07
N GLN A 182 0.10 -6.24 5.50
CA GLN A 182 -1.30 -6.36 5.13
C GLN A 182 -1.52 -5.71 3.77
N VAL A 183 -2.18 -6.42 2.86
CA VAL A 183 -2.53 -5.95 1.53
C VAL A 183 -4.02 -6.19 1.29
N GLN A 184 -4.74 -5.16 0.86
CA GLN A 184 -6.13 -5.28 0.42
C GLN A 184 -6.24 -4.77 -1.02
N LEU A 185 -6.81 -5.60 -1.89
CA LEU A 185 -6.98 -5.31 -3.32
C LEU A 185 -8.48 -5.36 -3.68
N PRO A 186 -9.20 -4.23 -3.57
CA PRO A 186 -10.61 -4.17 -3.92
C PRO A 186 -10.83 -4.30 -5.44
N GLY A 187 -11.85 -5.06 -5.84
CA GLY A 187 -12.26 -5.17 -7.25
C GLY A 187 -11.31 -5.99 -8.13
N ILE A 188 -10.39 -6.78 -7.56
CA ILE A 188 -9.52 -7.65 -8.34
C ILE A 188 -10.29 -8.86 -8.88
N SER A 189 -10.14 -9.15 -10.18
CA SER A 189 -10.88 -10.23 -10.85
C SER A 189 -10.23 -11.60 -10.67
N ASP A 190 -8.90 -11.66 -10.57
CA ASP A 190 -8.13 -12.89 -10.36
C ASP A 190 -7.22 -12.76 -9.13
N PRO A 191 -7.70 -13.21 -7.96
CA PRO A 191 -6.93 -13.15 -6.73
C PRO A 191 -5.68 -14.06 -6.74
N ARG A 192 -5.72 -15.19 -7.45
CA ARG A 192 -4.61 -16.17 -7.45
C ARG A 192 -3.41 -15.62 -8.20
N ARG A 193 -3.64 -15.04 -9.39
CA ARG A 193 -2.59 -14.35 -10.15
C ARG A 193 -1.96 -13.22 -9.35
N ALA A 194 -2.76 -12.49 -8.56
CA ALA A 194 -2.26 -11.43 -7.70
C ALA A 194 -1.32 -11.96 -6.62
N VAL A 195 -1.70 -13.05 -5.94
CA VAL A 195 -0.87 -13.70 -4.91
C VAL A 195 0.46 -14.16 -5.49
N GLU A 196 0.45 -14.83 -6.64
CA GLU A 196 1.67 -15.34 -7.29
C GLU A 196 2.64 -14.19 -7.63
N LEU A 197 2.13 -13.13 -8.25
CA LEU A 197 2.97 -11.98 -8.64
C LEU A 197 3.46 -11.16 -7.45
N LEU A 198 2.71 -11.10 -6.35
CA LEU A 198 3.16 -10.44 -5.13
C LEU A 198 4.24 -11.25 -4.39
N GLY A 199 4.22 -12.58 -4.49
CA GLY A 199 5.19 -13.47 -3.84
C GLY A 199 6.51 -13.66 -4.59
N GLN A 200 6.57 -13.36 -5.89
CA GLN A 200 7.77 -13.58 -6.71
C GLN A 200 8.96 -12.68 -6.28
N THR A 201 10.15 -13.23 -6.06
CA THR A 201 11.33 -12.43 -5.69
C THR A 201 11.85 -11.60 -6.84
N ALA A 202 11.96 -12.20 -8.03
CA ALA A 202 12.37 -11.56 -9.27
C ALA A 202 13.76 -10.95 -9.24
N HIS A 203 14.70 -11.73 -8.73
CA HIS A 203 16.09 -11.34 -8.72
C HIS A 203 16.67 -11.48 -10.13
N LEU A 204 16.67 -10.36 -10.87
CA LEU A 204 17.22 -10.27 -12.22
C LEU A 204 18.72 -10.00 -12.18
N GLU A 205 19.50 -10.82 -12.88
CA GLU A 205 20.94 -10.67 -13.03
C GLU A 205 21.38 -10.91 -14.48
N PHE A 206 22.42 -10.20 -14.91
CA PHE A 206 23.06 -10.41 -16.20
C PHE A 206 24.47 -10.94 -15.99
N HIS A 207 24.75 -12.12 -16.54
CA HIS A 207 26.04 -12.78 -16.42
C HIS A 207 26.64 -13.04 -17.80
N LEU A 208 27.97 -12.99 -17.92
CA LEU A 208 28.64 -13.42 -19.15
C LEU A 208 28.78 -14.94 -19.16
N VAL A 209 28.46 -15.57 -20.29
CA VAL A 209 28.59 -17.01 -20.45
C VAL A 209 30.05 -17.39 -20.69
N ARG A 210 30.44 -18.55 -20.17
CA ARG A 210 31.75 -19.19 -20.34
C ARG A 210 31.60 -20.44 -21.19
N ASP A 211 31.65 -20.23 -22.51
CA ASP A 211 31.57 -21.31 -23.50
C ASP A 211 32.78 -22.25 -23.48
N ASP A 212 33.89 -21.80 -22.86
CA ASP A 212 35.13 -22.56 -22.67
C ASP A 212 35.06 -23.56 -21.51
N VAL A 213 34.00 -23.54 -20.70
CA VAL A 213 33.84 -24.37 -19.51
C VAL A 213 32.68 -25.35 -19.71
N ASP A 214 32.93 -26.64 -19.53
CA ASP A 214 31.86 -27.64 -19.50
C ASP A 214 31.01 -27.45 -18.23
N PRO A 215 29.71 -27.10 -18.36
CA PRO A 215 28.84 -26.85 -17.22
C PRO A 215 28.54 -28.10 -16.39
N ASN A 216 28.84 -29.30 -16.88
CA ASN A 216 28.64 -30.56 -16.16
C ASN A 216 29.87 -31.00 -15.35
N ASN A 217 30.98 -30.25 -15.45
CA ASN A 217 32.19 -30.59 -14.72
C ASN A 217 31.97 -30.40 -13.20
N PRO A 218 32.26 -31.42 -12.35
CA PRO A 218 32.12 -31.29 -10.89
C PRO A 218 32.99 -30.19 -10.28
N VAL A 219 34.09 -29.80 -10.94
CA VAL A 219 35.01 -28.77 -10.46
C VAL A 219 35.01 -27.60 -11.43
N MET A 220 34.36 -26.50 -11.01
CA MET A 220 34.32 -25.25 -11.77
C MET A 220 35.60 -24.43 -11.56
N PRO A 221 36.10 -23.74 -12.59
CA PRO A 221 37.15 -22.72 -12.44
C PRO A 221 36.73 -21.63 -11.44
N ALA A 222 37.72 -21.01 -10.79
CA ALA A 222 37.46 -19.88 -9.89
C ALA A 222 36.69 -18.77 -10.62
N GLY A 223 35.60 -18.29 -10.02
CA GLY A 223 34.76 -17.24 -10.60
C GLY A 223 33.71 -17.71 -11.61
N VAL A 224 33.52 -19.03 -11.80
CA VAL A 224 32.48 -19.59 -12.68
C VAL A 224 31.45 -20.38 -11.85
N ILE A 225 30.19 -20.33 -12.26
CA ILE A 225 29.08 -21.13 -11.71
C ILE A 225 28.28 -21.75 -12.86
N ALA A 226 27.66 -22.91 -12.62
CA ALA A 226 26.68 -23.47 -13.54
C ALA A 226 25.28 -23.14 -13.06
N LEU A 227 24.45 -22.63 -13.95
CA LEU A 227 23.05 -22.35 -13.71
C LEU A 227 22.16 -23.17 -14.65
N PRO A 228 20.96 -23.60 -14.20
CA PRO A 228 19.99 -24.25 -15.07
C PRO A 228 19.41 -23.23 -16.06
N MET A 229 19.38 -23.60 -17.33
CA MET A 229 18.75 -22.88 -18.42
C MET A 229 17.44 -23.56 -18.81
N LEU A 230 16.38 -22.76 -18.89
CA LEU A 230 15.04 -23.22 -19.26
C LEU A 230 14.90 -23.23 -20.79
N GLU A 231 14.96 -24.42 -21.40
CA GLU A 231 14.64 -24.57 -22.83
C GLU A 231 13.20 -25.06 -23.00
N LYS A 232 12.31 -24.16 -23.46
CA LYS A 232 10.92 -24.47 -23.80
C LYS A 232 10.83 -24.77 -25.30
N ASN A 233 10.98 -26.03 -25.71
CA ASN A 233 10.84 -26.42 -27.11
C ASN A 233 9.37 -26.36 -27.56
N PRO A 234 9.04 -25.78 -28.73
CA PRO A 234 7.68 -25.80 -29.26
C PRO A 234 7.20 -27.26 -29.44
N GLY A 235 6.17 -27.66 -28.69
CA GLY A 235 5.51 -28.97 -28.83
C GLY A 235 5.92 -30.07 -27.83
N GLN A 236 6.80 -29.80 -26.86
CA GLN A 236 7.08 -30.72 -25.75
C GLN A 236 6.61 -30.11 -24.42
N ALA A 237 5.87 -30.90 -23.61
CA ALA A 237 5.38 -30.48 -22.30
C ALA A 237 6.48 -30.50 -21.21
N GLN A 238 7.66 -31.05 -21.50
CA GLN A 238 8.79 -31.09 -20.58
C GLN A 238 9.82 -30.02 -20.94
N GLU A 239 10.05 -29.12 -19.99
CA GLU A 239 11.19 -28.22 -19.98
C GLU A 239 12.47 -29.06 -19.88
N ARG A 240 13.40 -28.87 -20.83
CA ARG A 240 14.73 -29.49 -20.71
C ARG A 240 15.61 -28.52 -19.94
N GLU A 241 15.99 -28.88 -18.72
CA GLU A 241 17.00 -28.13 -17.97
C GLU A 241 18.39 -28.50 -18.50
N THR A 242 19.01 -27.58 -19.25
CA THR A 242 20.42 -27.67 -19.63
C THR A 242 21.23 -26.79 -18.68
N LEU A 243 22.42 -27.24 -18.26
CA LEU A 243 23.29 -26.38 -17.45
C LEU A 243 24.08 -25.45 -18.39
N ILE A 244 24.22 -24.19 -18.00
CA ILE A 244 25.07 -23.22 -18.69
C ILE A 244 26.08 -22.63 -17.70
N ALA A 245 27.34 -22.59 -18.11
CA ALA A 245 28.41 -22.03 -17.30
C ALA A 245 28.43 -20.50 -17.48
N VAL A 246 28.36 -19.77 -16.39
CA VAL A 246 28.38 -18.31 -16.37
C VAL A 246 29.42 -17.80 -15.39
N GLU A 247 29.92 -16.59 -15.63
CA GLU A 247 30.71 -15.86 -14.64
C GLU A 247 29.86 -15.67 -13.37
N ARG A 248 30.51 -15.74 -12.20
CA ARG A 248 29.83 -15.67 -10.90
C ARG A 248 29.36 -14.25 -10.58
N ASP A 249 30.13 -13.26 -11.02
CA ASP A 249 29.86 -11.87 -10.74
C ASP A 249 28.86 -11.32 -11.77
N ALA A 250 27.69 -10.87 -11.29
CA ALA A 250 26.69 -10.24 -12.13
C ALA A 250 27.21 -8.87 -12.64
N MET A 251 27.08 -8.63 -13.93
CA MET A 251 27.49 -7.37 -14.57
C MET A 251 26.46 -6.26 -14.34
N LEU A 252 25.19 -6.63 -14.31
CA LEU A 252 24.02 -5.77 -14.08
C LEU A 252 23.00 -6.55 -13.26
N THR A 253 22.16 -5.82 -12.53
CA THR A 253 21.05 -6.40 -11.76
C THR A 253 19.72 -5.72 -12.08
N GLY A 254 18.63 -6.22 -11.52
CA GLY A 254 17.31 -5.60 -11.63
C GLY A 254 17.26 -4.13 -11.16
N GLU A 255 18.16 -3.70 -10.26
CA GLU A 255 18.24 -2.30 -9.82
C GLU A 255 18.67 -1.34 -10.95
N ASP A 256 19.32 -1.87 -11.98
CA ASP A 256 19.75 -1.09 -13.14
C ASP A 256 18.62 -0.89 -14.17
N VAL A 257 17.48 -1.57 -14.01
CA VAL A 257 16.32 -1.48 -14.91
C VAL A 257 15.40 -0.33 -14.47
N ALA A 258 15.10 0.58 -15.40
CA ALA A 258 14.18 1.70 -15.20
C ALA A 258 12.74 1.38 -15.64
N ASP A 259 12.57 0.62 -16.73
CA ASP A 259 11.25 0.21 -17.23
C ASP A 259 11.35 -1.14 -17.94
N ALA A 260 10.26 -1.90 -17.92
CA ALA A 260 10.11 -3.16 -18.62
C ALA A 260 8.73 -3.23 -19.26
N ARG A 261 8.59 -3.57 -20.55
CA ARG A 261 7.28 -3.64 -21.23
C ARG A 261 7.16 -4.88 -22.11
N PRO A 262 5.98 -5.53 -22.14
CA PRO A 262 5.72 -6.58 -23.13
C PRO A 262 5.65 -5.94 -24.52
N ALA A 263 6.23 -6.62 -25.50
CA ALA A 263 6.23 -6.26 -26.91
C ALA A 263 6.05 -7.53 -27.77
N PHE A 264 5.71 -7.33 -29.04
CA PHE A 264 5.54 -8.42 -30.00
C PHE A 264 6.49 -8.22 -31.17
N ASP A 265 7.13 -9.30 -31.60
CA ASP A 265 7.99 -9.28 -32.78
C ASP A 265 7.16 -9.35 -34.08
N GLN A 266 7.85 -9.37 -35.23
CA GLN A 266 7.20 -9.48 -36.54
C GLN A 266 6.45 -10.82 -36.74
N MET A 267 6.77 -11.85 -35.95
CA MET A 267 6.13 -13.16 -35.97
C MET A 267 5.02 -13.29 -34.92
N ASN A 268 4.64 -12.19 -34.27
CA ASN A 268 3.64 -12.14 -33.19
C ASN A 268 4.04 -12.96 -31.95
N GLN A 269 5.33 -13.15 -31.71
CA GLN A 269 5.87 -13.76 -30.48
C GLN A 269 6.06 -12.68 -29.41
N ALA A 270 5.61 -12.98 -28.19
CA ALA A 270 5.73 -12.06 -27.07
C ALA A 270 7.15 -12.06 -26.49
N TYR A 271 7.69 -10.87 -26.24
CA TYR A 271 8.99 -10.67 -25.58
C TYR A 271 8.92 -9.47 -24.62
N VAL A 272 9.88 -9.36 -23.71
CA VAL A 272 9.93 -8.24 -22.75
C VAL A 272 11.06 -7.29 -23.13
N THR A 273 10.71 -6.04 -23.45
CA THR A 273 11.68 -4.94 -23.61
C THR A 273 12.11 -4.42 -22.25
N LEU A 274 13.39 -4.10 -22.09
CA LEU A 274 13.99 -3.51 -20.91
C LEU A 274 14.65 -2.19 -21.29
N ASN A 275 14.42 -1.16 -20.47
CA ASN A 275 15.13 0.10 -20.52
C ASN A 275 15.90 0.25 -19.22
N PHE A 276 17.21 0.42 -19.31
CA PHE A 276 18.06 0.67 -18.15
C PHE A 276 17.99 2.12 -17.69
N ASN A 277 18.28 2.35 -16.42
CA ASN A 277 18.54 3.68 -15.89
C ASN A 277 19.89 4.20 -16.41
N ARG A 278 20.24 5.46 -16.11
CA ARG A 278 21.48 6.07 -16.63
C ARG A 278 22.74 5.27 -16.27
N ARG A 279 22.85 4.80 -15.03
CA ARG A 279 24.00 3.99 -14.56
C ARG A 279 24.04 2.66 -15.30
N GLY A 280 22.91 1.97 -15.39
CA GLY A 280 22.78 0.68 -16.07
C GLY A 280 23.10 0.79 -17.56
N ALA A 281 22.65 1.85 -18.23
CA ALA A 281 22.92 2.09 -19.64
C ALA A 281 24.42 2.24 -19.92
N ASP A 282 25.15 3.00 -19.08
CA ASP A 282 26.60 3.19 -19.22
C ASP A 282 27.37 1.87 -19.01
N ILE A 283 26.98 1.09 -18.00
CA ILE A 283 27.58 -0.23 -17.73
C ILE A 283 27.29 -1.19 -18.89
N PHE A 284 26.04 -1.27 -19.33
CA PHE A 284 25.61 -2.15 -20.42
C PHE A 284 26.31 -1.82 -21.74
N GLU A 285 26.48 -0.53 -22.05
CA GLU A 285 27.19 -0.08 -23.25
C GLU A 285 28.68 -0.47 -23.21
N ARG A 286 29.34 -0.34 -22.05
CA ARG A 286 30.73 -0.78 -21.87
C ARG A 286 30.87 -2.30 -21.98
N VAL A 287 30.04 -3.04 -21.25
CA VAL A 287 30.08 -4.52 -21.23
C VAL A 287 29.82 -5.09 -22.63
N THR A 288 28.84 -4.55 -23.37
CA THR A 288 28.56 -5.02 -24.73
C THR A 288 29.66 -4.64 -25.73
N ALA A 289 30.34 -3.50 -25.55
CA ALA A 289 31.48 -3.12 -26.38
C ALA A 289 32.70 -4.05 -26.20
N GLU A 290 32.97 -4.48 -24.97
CA GLU A 290 34.13 -5.32 -24.63
C GLU A 290 33.90 -6.81 -24.92
N ASN A 291 32.64 -7.24 -25.05
CA ASN A 291 32.27 -8.66 -25.13
C ASN A 291 31.51 -9.04 -26.41
N VAL A 292 31.82 -8.39 -27.53
CA VAL A 292 31.25 -8.74 -28.84
C VAL A 292 31.55 -10.20 -29.19
N ASN A 293 30.57 -10.90 -29.75
CA ASN A 293 30.53 -12.35 -30.03
C ASN A 293 30.48 -13.29 -28.81
N ARG A 294 30.38 -12.76 -27.58
CA ARG A 294 30.11 -13.58 -26.38
C ARG A 294 28.61 -13.66 -26.10
N ARG A 295 28.17 -14.72 -25.41
CA ARG A 295 26.80 -14.84 -24.92
C ARG A 295 26.63 -14.13 -23.58
N MET A 296 25.49 -13.46 -23.41
CA MET A 296 25.08 -12.83 -22.15
C MET A 296 23.84 -13.57 -21.63
N ALA A 297 23.98 -14.23 -20.49
CA ALA A 297 22.89 -14.90 -19.80
C ALA A 297 22.04 -13.89 -19.01
N ILE A 298 20.72 -13.97 -19.20
CA ILE A 298 19.71 -13.25 -18.44
C ILE A 298 19.13 -14.25 -17.44
N VAL A 299 19.39 -14.01 -16.16
CA VAL A 299 19.09 -14.91 -15.06
C VAL A 299 18.00 -14.28 -14.19
N LEU A 300 16.97 -15.07 -13.87
CA LEU A 300 15.91 -14.66 -12.96
C LEU A 300 15.75 -15.75 -11.89
N ASP A 301 15.90 -15.37 -10.63
CA ASP A 301 15.80 -16.27 -9.48
C ASP A 301 16.69 -17.53 -9.61
N GLY A 302 17.90 -17.34 -10.15
CA GLY A 302 18.90 -18.40 -10.33
C GLY A 302 18.69 -19.30 -11.55
N LYS A 303 17.68 -19.03 -12.39
CA LYS A 303 17.43 -19.76 -13.64
C LYS A 303 17.72 -18.88 -14.86
N VAL A 304 18.41 -19.43 -15.86
CA VAL A 304 18.71 -18.73 -17.10
C VAL A 304 17.52 -18.82 -18.05
N TYR A 305 16.94 -17.68 -18.40
CA TYR A 305 15.79 -17.59 -19.31
C TYR A 305 16.25 -17.47 -20.76
N SER A 306 17.32 -16.71 -21.00
CA SER A 306 17.88 -16.52 -22.33
C SER A 306 19.37 -16.23 -22.25
N ALA A 307 20.11 -16.66 -23.27
CA ALA A 307 21.54 -16.41 -23.39
C ALA A 307 21.91 -15.89 -24.79
N PRO A 308 21.37 -14.73 -25.23
CA PRO A 308 21.66 -14.18 -26.55
C PRO A 308 23.14 -13.85 -26.76
N VAL A 309 23.59 -13.92 -28.01
CA VAL A 309 24.92 -13.49 -28.44
C VAL A 309 24.94 -11.97 -28.62
N ILE A 310 25.94 -11.31 -28.04
CA ILE A 310 26.20 -9.87 -28.24
C ILE A 310 26.79 -9.69 -29.64
N ARG A 311 26.04 -9.12 -30.58
CA ARG A 311 26.48 -8.97 -31.98
C ARG A 311 27.26 -7.68 -32.24
N GLU A 312 26.89 -6.62 -31.53
CA GLU A 312 27.47 -5.29 -31.66
C GLU A 312 27.37 -4.56 -30.32
N ARG A 313 28.07 -3.43 -30.22
CA ARG A 313 27.94 -2.52 -29.08
C ARG A 313 26.52 -1.95 -29.05
N ILE A 314 25.82 -2.12 -27.92
CA ILE A 314 24.45 -1.61 -27.76
C ILE A 314 24.50 -0.32 -26.96
N GLY A 315 24.38 0.81 -27.67
CA GLY A 315 24.25 2.13 -27.05
C GLY A 315 22.81 2.42 -26.62
N GLY A 316 22.64 3.28 -25.60
CA GLY A 316 21.34 3.81 -25.20
C GLY A 316 20.51 2.91 -24.27
N GLY A 317 21.11 1.85 -23.70
CA GLY A 317 20.56 1.14 -22.55
C GLY A 317 19.24 0.40 -22.78
N ARG A 318 19.01 -0.15 -23.98
CA ARG A 318 17.84 -0.97 -24.28
C ARG A 318 18.23 -2.43 -24.47
N ALA A 319 17.48 -3.33 -23.88
CA ALA A 319 17.64 -4.77 -24.04
C ALA A 319 16.27 -5.44 -24.27
N SER A 320 16.29 -6.70 -24.68
CA SER A 320 15.08 -7.51 -24.84
C SER A 320 15.31 -8.91 -24.28
N ILE A 321 14.40 -9.38 -23.45
CA ILE A 321 14.30 -10.78 -23.03
C ILE A 321 13.35 -11.47 -23.99
N SER A 322 13.91 -12.25 -24.90
CA SER A 322 13.15 -13.13 -25.81
C SER A 322 13.03 -14.54 -25.22
N GLY A 323 11.90 -15.17 -25.43
CA GLY A 323 11.63 -16.55 -25.03
C GLY A 323 10.28 -17.01 -25.59
N ASN A 324 9.93 -18.28 -25.40
CA ASN A 324 8.62 -18.81 -25.78
C ASN A 324 7.56 -18.42 -24.72
N PHE A 325 7.38 -17.12 -24.53
CA PHE A 325 6.43 -16.56 -23.59
C PHE A 325 5.02 -16.50 -24.19
N THR A 326 4.02 -16.81 -23.38
CA THR A 326 2.65 -16.39 -23.67
C THR A 326 2.50 -14.89 -23.43
N THR A 327 1.45 -14.26 -23.99
CA THR A 327 1.16 -12.84 -23.74
C THR A 327 0.99 -12.54 -22.24
N ALA A 328 0.37 -13.46 -21.49
CA ALA A 328 0.19 -13.32 -20.05
C ALA A 328 1.53 -13.43 -19.30
N GLU A 329 2.35 -14.43 -19.63
CA GLU A 329 3.69 -14.62 -19.04
C GLU A 329 4.60 -13.40 -19.28
N ALA A 330 4.60 -12.83 -20.49
CA ALA A 330 5.39 -11.64 -20.80
C ALA A 330 4.90 -10.40 -20.05
N GLN A 331 3.58 -10.26 -19.84
CA GLN A 331 3.01 -9.16 -19.07
C GLN A 331 3.37 -9.28 -17.59
N ASP A 332 3.25 -10.49 -17.04
CA ASP A 332 3.56 -10.82 -15.65
C ASP A 332 5.05 -10.58 -15.35
N LEU A 333 5.94 -11.08 -16.22
CA LEU A 333 7.36 -10.82 -16.11
C LEU A 333 7.68 -9.31 -16.17
N ALA A 334 7.06 -8.58 -17.09
CA ALA A 334 7.28 -7.13 -17.20
C ALA A 334 6.83 -6.36 -15.94
N ILE A 335 5.70 -6.74 -15.31
CA ILE A 335 5.24 -6.13 -14.06
C ILE A 335 6.28 -6.31 -12.97
N VAL A 336 6.75 -7.54 -12.82
CA VAL A 336 7.63 -7.93 -11.74
C VAL A 336 9.02 -7.30 -11.92
N LEU A 337 9.55 -7.25 -13.15
CA LEU A 337 10.81 -6.58 -13.46
C LEU A 337 10.74 -5.05 -13.29
N ARG A 338 9.61 -4.41 -13.62
CA ARG A 338 9.42 -2.96 -13.42
C ARG A 338 9.34 -2.59 -11.94
N ALA A 339 8.75 -3.45 -11.12
CA ALA A 339 8.57 -3.18 -9.71
C ALA A 339 9.86 -3.38 -8.87
N GLY A 340 10.83 -4.13 -9.41
CA GLY A 340 12.08 -4.48 -8.75
C GLY A 340 12.01 -5.78 -7.95
N SER A 341 13.16 -6.18 -7.40
CA SER A 341 13.29 -7.41 -6.63
C SER A 341 12.79 -7.25 -5.19
N LEU A 342 12.36 -8.36 -4.59
CA LEU A 342 12.13 -8.44 -3.15
C LEU A 342 13.45 -8.76 -2.44
N PRO A 343 13.72 -8.12 -1.28
CA PRO A 343 14.96 -8.35 -0.52
C PRO A 343 14.98 -9.73 0.16
N ALA A 344 13.81 -10.30 0.40
CA ALA A 344 13.59 -11.64 0.93
C ALA A 344 12.32 -12.24 0.33
N PRO A 345 12.20 -13.57 0.31
CA PRO A 345 10.95 -14.25 -0.03
C PRO A 345 9.80 -13.79 0.86
N VAL A 346 8.61 -13.75 0.27
CA VAL A 346 7.38 -13.39 0.95
C VAL A 346 6.43 -14.58 0.90
N SER A 347 5.86 -14.94 2.04
CA SER A 347 4.90 -16.03 2.18
C SER A 347 3.51 -15.48 2.52
N VAL A 348 2.46 -16.14 2.04
CA VAL A 348 1.08 -15.79 2.43
C VAL A 348 0.77 -16.47 3.75
N LEU A 349 0.55 -15.68 4.80
CA LEU A 349 0.17 -16.17 6.13
C LEU A 349 -1.34 -16.29 6.27
N GLU A 350 -2.08 -15.38 5.65
CA GLU A 350 -3.54 -15.36 5.66
C GLU A 350 -4.07 -14.85 4.32
N GLU A 351 -5.10 -15.52 3.80
CA GLU A 351 -5.82 -15.13 2.59
C GLU A 351 -7.33 -15.16 2.88
N ARG A 352 -8.02 -14.04 2.60
CA ARG A 352 -9.47 -13.94 2.63
C ARG A 352 -9.97 -13.28 1.35
N THR A 353 -10.81 -13.98 0.62
CA THR A 353 -11.38 -13.49 -0.63
C THR A 353 -12.88 -13.24 -0.45
N VAL A 354 -13.34 -12.06 -0.85
CA VAL A 354 -14.76 -11.68 -0.83
C VAL A 354 -15.25 -11.56 -2.27
N GLY A 355 -16.27 -12.34 -2.62
CA GLY A 355 -16.88 -12.28 -3.94
C GLY A 355 -17.65 -10.97 -4.17
N PRO A 356 -17.61 -10.36 -5.37
CA PRO A 356 -18.37 -9.14 -5.67
C PRO A 356 -19.88 -9.26 -5.44
N SER A 357 -20.46 -10.46 -5.62
CA SER A 357 -21.88 -10.72 -5.42
C SER A 357 -22.33 -10.58 -3.96
N LEU A 358 -21.52 -11.06 -3.00
CA LEU A 358 -21.78 -10.90 -1.57
C LEU A 358 -21.70 -9.43 -1.14
N GLY A 359 -20.81 -8.67 -1.77
CA GLY A 359 -20.71 -7.23 -1.58
C GLY A 359 -21.96 -6.50 -2.07
N GLN A 360 -22.43 -6.79 -3.27
CA GLN A 360 -23.62 -6.14 -3.84
C GLN A 360 -24.88 -6.39 -3.00
N GLU A 361 -25.11 -7.63 -2.55
CA GLU A 361 -26.27 -7.95 -1.70
C GLU A 361 -26.21 -7.20 -0.35
N SER A 362 -25.01 -7.05 0.21
CA SER A 362 -24.77 -6.28 1.44
C SER A 362 -24.98 -4.78 1.24
N ILE A 363 -24.57 -4.23 0.08
CA ILE A 363 -24.84 -2.84 -0.31
C ILE A 363 -26.35 -2.62 -0.39
N ASP A 364 -27.06 -3.45 -1.15
CA ASP A 364 -28.48 -3.27 -1.42
C ASP A 364 -29.29 -3.36 -0.12
N SER A 365 -28.96 -4.33 0.73
CA SER A 365 -29.58 -4.49 2.06
C SER A 365 -29.27 -3.32 2.99
N GLY A 366 -28.01 -2.86 3.03
CA GLY A 366 -27.58 -1.74 3.87
C GLY A 366 -28.20 -0.40 3.46
N ILE A 367 -28.25 -0.12 2.16
CA ILE A 367 -28.90 1.08 1.62
C ILE A 367 -30.40 1.02 1.90
N THR A 368 -31.05 -0.12 1.65
CA THR A 368 -32.49 -0.28 1.89
C THR A 368 -32.82 -0.07 3.37
N ALA A 369 -32.06 -0.68 4.28
CA ALA A 369 -32.23 -0.47 5.73
C ALA A 369 -32.02 1.00 6.14
N GLY A 370 -30.99 1.65 5.60
CA GLY A 370 -30.70 3.05 5.86
C GLY A 370 -31.79 4.01 5.36
N VAL A 371 -32.31 3.78 4.15
CA VAL A 371 -33.39 4.59 3.57
C VAL A 371 -34.68 4.39 4.36
N VAL A 372 -35.06 3.16 4.68
CA VAL A 372 -36.26 2.88 5.48
C VAL A 372 -36.15 3.54 6.86
N GLY A 373 -34.99 3.40 7.52
CA GLY A 373 -34.72 4.04 8.81
C GLY A 373 -34.82 5.57 8.74
N ALA A 374 -34.18 6.19 7.74
CA ALA A 374 -34.22 7.64 7.54
C ALA A 374 -35.66 8.14 7.29
N VAL A 375 -36.43 7.43 6.45
CA VAL A 375 -37.83 7.79 6.16
C VAL A 375 -38.70 7.71 7.42
N LEU A 376 -38.56 6.65 8.22
CA LEU A 376 -39.30 6.51 9.48
C LEU A 376 -38.96 7.64 10.47
N VAL A 377 -37.68 7.99 10.58
CA VAL A 377 -37.23 9.10 11.44
C VAL A 377 -37.80 10.43 10.96
N MET A 378 -37.75 10.72 9.65
CA MET A 378 -38.31 11.95 9.07
C MET A 378 -39.81 12.07 9.31
N ILE A 379 -40.57 10.97 9.09
CA ILE A 379 -42.01 10.95 9.36
C ILE A 379 -42.28 11.24 10.85
N CYS A 380 -41.53 10.60 11.75
CA CYS A 380 -41.68 10.81 13.20
C CYS A 380 -41.41 12.28 13.58
N MET A 381 -40.34 12.87 13.04
CA MET A 381 -39.98 14.27 13.29
C MET A 381 -41.04 15.24 12.77
N ALA A 382 -41.50 15.06 11.53
CA ALA A 382 -42.55 15.89 10.94
C ALA A 382 -43.87 15.79 11.72
N VAL A 383 -44.26 14.61 12.19
CA VAL A 383 -45.49 14.40 12.97
C VAL A 383 -45.38 15.01 14.37
N TYR A 384 -44.27 14.80 15.08
CA TYR A 384 -44.13 15.21 16.48
C TYR A 384 -43.78 16.71 16.66
N TYR A 385 -42.98 17.29 15.74
CA TYR A 385 -42.51 18.68 15.82
C TYR A 385 -43.11 19.58 14.74
N GLY A 386 -44.01 19.08 13.89
CA GLY A 386 -44.68 19.86 12.84
C GLY A 386 -43.68 20.54 11.89
N MET A 387 -43.81 21.86 11.72
CA MET A 387 -42.92 22.63 10.85
C MET A 387 -41.45 22.63 11.31
N SER A 388 -41.19 22.50 12.60
CA SER A 388 -39.83 22.41 13.14
C SER A 388 -39.22 21.04 12.86
N GLY A 389 -40.06 20.00 12.79
CA GLY A 389 -39.70 18.68 12.29
C GLY A 389 -39.20 18.73 10.84
N VAL A 390 -39.96 19.38 9.95
CA VAL A 390 -39.56 19.53 8.54
C VAL A 390 -38.22 20.28 8.38
N ILE A 391 -37.93 21.25 9.25
CA ILE A 391 -36.63 21.93 9.28
C ILE A 391 -35.52 20.97 9.73
N ALA A 392 -35.78 20.12 10.72
CA ALA A 392 -34.83 19.08 11.14
C ALA A 392 -34.56 18.07 10.03
N ASP A 393 -35.59 17.69 9.25
CA ASP A 393 -35.42 16.79 8.11
C ASP A 393 -34.56 17.42 7.00
N LEU A 394 -34.76 18.71 6.71
CA LEU A 394 -33.91 19.45 5.77
C LEU A 394 -32.44 19.49 6.26
N ILE A 395 -32.24 19.70 7.56
CA ILE A 395 -30.92 19.69 8.20
C ILE A 395 -30.29 18.30 8.12
N LEU A 396 -31.07 17.24 8.33
CA LEU A 396 -30.62 15.86 8.21
C LEU A 396 -30.17 15.55 6.78
N CYS A 397 -30.94 15.93 5.77
CA CYS A 397 -30.53 15.80 4.36
C CYS A 397 -29.23 16.54 4.09
N PHE A 398 -29.05 17.74 4.65
CA PHE A 398 -27.80 18.49 4.47
C PHE A 398 -26.62 17.78 5.15
N THR A 399 -26.81 17.21 6.34
CA THR A 399 -25.80 16.38 7.02
C THR A 399 -25.39 15.17 6.18
N LEU A 400 -26.35 14.46 5.57
CA LEU A 400 -26.06 13.33 4.67
C LEU A 400 -25.23 13.76 3.46
N LEU A 401 -25.51 14.93 2.88
CA LEU A 401 -24.70 15.49 1.79
C LEU A 401 -23.28 15.84 2.27
N ILE A 402 -23.12 16.39 3.48
CA ILE A 402 -21.80 16.68 4.06
C ILE A 402 -20.97 15.41 4.25
N ILE A 403 -21.60 14.31 4.70
CA ILE A 403 -20.91 13.02 4.82
C ILE A 403 -20.41 12.57 3.46
N LEU A 404 -21.27 12.56 2.43
CA LEU A 404 -20.91 12.14 1.09
C LEU A 404 -19.80 13.01 0.48
N ALA A 405 -19.92 14.33 0.64
CA ALA A 405 -18.92 15.30 0.20
C ALA A 405 -17.58 15.10 0.91
N GLY A 406 -17.59 14.90 2.23
CA GLY A 406 -16.39 14.64 3.01
C GLY A 406 -15.70 13.35 2.59
N MET A 407 -16.47 12.28 2.35
CA MET A 407 -15.91 11.01 1.90
C MET A 407 -15.24 11.15 0.53
N SER A 408 -15.88 11.83 -0.42
CA SER A 408 -15.29 12.14 -1.74
C SER A 408 -14.05 13.04 -1.61
N ALA A 409 -14.13 14.12 -0.83
CA ALA A 409 -13.05 15.10 -0.71
C ALA A 409 -11.78 14.52 -0.08
N PHE A 410 -11.91 13.61 0.88
CA PHE A 410 -10.77 12.96 1.55
C PHE A 410 -10.37 11.62 0.91
N GLY A 411 -11.03 11.19 -0.17
CA GLY A 411 -10.81 9.86 -0.78
C GLY A 411 -11.13 8.71 0.18
N ALA A 412 -12.04 8.92 1.13
CA ALA A 412 -12.36 7.93 2.14
C ALA A 412 -13.16 6.76 1.56
N THR A 413 -12.79 5.56 2.00
CA THR A 413 -13.42 4.32 1.57
C THR A 413 -14.71 4.01 2.35
N LEU A 414 -15.83 3.89 1.65
CA LEU A 414 -17.11 3.40 2.14
C LEU A 414 -17.05 1.88 2.27
N THR A 415 -17.29 1.37 3.46
CA THR A 415 -17.33 -0.06 3.80
C THR A 415 -18.72 -0.44 4.32
N LEU A 416 -19.00 -1.73 4.51
CA LEU A 416 -20.28 -2.17 5.08
C LEU A 416 -20.48 -1.61 6.51
N PRO A 417 -19.50 -1.69 7.42
CA PRO A 417 -19.55 -0.93 8.67
C PRO A 417 -19.66 0.57 8.43
N GLY A 418 -18.99 1.13 7.42
CA GLY A 418 -19.14 2.53 7.01
C GLY A 418 -20.60 2.95 6.81
N ILE A 419 -21.39 2.13 6.10
CA ILE A 419 -22.84 2.34 5.91
C ILE A 419 -23.57 2.32 7.27
N ALA A 420 -23.26 1.37 8.16
CA ALA A 420 -23.82 1.35 9.50
C ALA A 420 -23.51 2.63 10.30
N GLY A 421 -22.32 3.21 10.13
CA GLY A 421 -21.95 4.50 10.71
C GLY A 421 -22.78 5.66 10.18
N ILE A 422 -23.13 5.66 8.90
CA ILE A 422 -24.06 6.64 8.30
C ILE A 422 -25.46 6.47 8.91
N VAL A 423 -25.95 5.23 9.01
CA VAL A 423 -27.26 4.93 9.62
C VAL A 423 -27.30 5.36 11.09
N LEU A 424 -26.24 5.08 11.86
CA LEU A 424 -26.12 5.53 13.25
C LEU A 424 -26.11 7.07 13.34
N THR A 425 -25.42 7.73 12.41
CA THR A 425 -25.38 9.19 12.34
C THR A 425 -26.77 9.77 12.08
N VAL A 426 -27.61 9.15 11.26
CA VAL A 426 -28.99 9.61 11.03
C VAL A 426 -29.76 9.72 12.35
N GLY A 427 -29.64 8.71 13.23
CA GLY A 427 -30.25 8.75 14.56
C GLY A 427 -29.70 9.86 15.45
N MET A 428 -28.37 9.96 15.55
CA MET A 428 -27.70 10.96 16.40
C MET A 428 -27.90 12.41 15.90
N ALA A 429 -27.97 12.62 14.59
CA ALA A 429 -28.20 13.94 14.00
C ALA A 429 -29.58 14.50 14.34
N VAL A 430 -30.57 13.62 14.51
CA VAL A 430 -31.91 14.02 14.95
C VAL A 430 -31.96 14.28 16.45
N ASP A 431 -31.25 13.50 17.26
CA ASP A 431 -31.17 13.70 18.72
C ASP A 431 -30.69 15.12 19.10
N ALA A 432 -29.68 15.64 18.41
CA ALA A 432 -29.21 17.01 18.60
C ALA A 432 -30.31 18.06 18.34
N ASN A 433 -31.14 17.85 17.31
CA ASN A 433 -32.27 18.73 17.02
C ASN A 433 -33.37 18.62 18.08
N VAL A 434 -33.66 17.40 18.56
CA VAL A 434 -34.63 17.15 19.64
C VAL A 434 -34.25 17.88 20.93
N LEU A 435 -32.99 17.77 21.36
CA LEU A 435 -32.48 18.47 22.55
C LEU A 435 -32.66 19.99 22.46
N ILE A 436 -32.34 20.57 21.29
CA ILE A 436 -32.54 22.01 21.04
C ILE A 436 -34.03 22.36 21.10
N TYR A 437 -34.89 21.58 20.45
CA TYR A 437 -36.32 21.89 20.33
C TYR A 437 -37.04 21.78 21.67
N GLU A 438 -36.77 20.74 22.46
CA GLU A 438 -37.33 20.61 23.80
C GLU A 438 -36.86 21.73 24.73
N ARG A 439 -35.57 22.13 24.63
CA ARG A 439 -35.07 23.27 25.41
C ARG A 439 -35.77 24.57 25.01
N ILE A 440 -36.03 24.79 23.72
CA ILE A 440 -36.80 25.95 23.24
C ILE A 440 -38.25 25.88 23.73
N ARG A 441 -38.91 24.70 23.69
CA ARG A 441 -40.27 24.50 24.26
C ARG A 441 -40.32 24.84 25.74
N GLU A 442 -39.32 24.40 26.50
CA GLU A 442 -39.23 24.66 27.94
C GLU A 442 -39.15 26.16 28.23
N GLU A 443 -38.30 26.90 27.50
CA GLU A 443 -38.18 28.35 27.66
C GLU A 443 -39.40 29.11 27.15
N LEU A 444 -40.09 28.62 26.12
CA LEU A 444 -41.39 29.16 25.69
C LEU A 444 -42.47 28.96 26.76
N ARG A 445 -42.52 27.79 27.42
CA ARG A 445 -43.46 27.50 28.52
C ARG A 445 -43.23 28.39 29.75
N LYS A 446 -41.99 28.86 29.96
CA LYS A 446 -41.63 29.86 31.00
C LYS A 446 -42.09 31.28 30.65
N GLY A 447 -42.65 31.51 29.47
CA GLY A 447 -43.19 32.81 29.04
C GLY A 447 -42.17 33.73 28.36
N PHE A 448 -40.97 33.24 28.02
CA PHE A 448 -40.01 34.03 27.26
C PHE A 448 -40.49 34.30 25.82
N THR A 449 -40.05 35.42 25.24
CA THR A 449 -40.36 35.74 23.84
C THR A 449 -39.72 34.72 22.88
N PRO A 450 -40.32 34.43 21.71
CA PRO A 450 -39.79 33.46 20.75
C PRO A 450 -38.31 33.62 20.42
N LEU A 451 -37.83 34.86 20.27
CA LEU A 451 -36.42 35.13 19.99
C LEU A 451 -35.50 34.87 21.19
N ALA A 452 -35.97 35.17 22.40
CA ALA A 452 -35.22 34.92 23.63
C ALA A 452 -35.16 33.41 23.93
N SER A 453 -36.26 32.68 23.77
CA SER A 453 -36.33 31.23 23.95
C SER A 453 -35.42 30.49 22.96
N VAL A 454 -35.39 30.92 21.68
CA VAL A 454 -34.45 30.35 20.70
C VAL A 454 -33.01 30.55 21.14
N LYS A 455 -32.61 31.77 21.51
CA LYS A 455 -31.23 32.03 21.95
C LYS A 455 -30.84 31.20 23.18
N ALA A 456 -31.68 31.21 24.21
CA ALA A 456 -31.45 30.46 25.44
C ALA A 456 -31.41 28.94 25.18
N GLY A 457 -32.29 28.44 24.32
CA GLY A 457 -32.35 27.05 23.91
C GLY A 457 -31.05 26.60 23.23
N PHE A 458 -30.61 27.34 22.21
CA PHE A 458 -29.35 27.05 21.52
C PHE A 458 -28.14 27.19 22.44
N ASP A 459 -28.04 28.24 23.26
CA ASP A 459 -26.85 28.45 24.10
C ASP A 459 -26.70 27.34 25.16
N ALA A 460 -27.81 26.86 25.75
CA ALA A 460 -27.78 25.74 26.69
C ALA A 460 -27.55 24.38 26.00
N ALA A 461 -28.29 24.09 24.93
CA ALA A 461 -28.21 22.80 24.25
C ALA A 461 -26.87 22.60 23.54
N SER A 462 -26.26 23.67 23.00
CA SER A 462 -24.99 23.57 22.27
C SER A 462 -23.87 22.99 23.14
N VAL A 463 -23.79 23.37 24.43
CA VAL A 463 -22.75 22.86 25.33
C VAL A 463 -22.92 21.35 25.53
N ALA A 464 -24.13 20.88 25.80
CA ALA A 464 -24.42 19.46 25.98
C ALA A 464 -24.17 18.64 24.69
N ILE A 465 -24.56 19.19 23.54
CA ILE A 465 -24.36 18.54 22.23
C ILE A 465 -22.86 18.44 21.89
N ILE A 466 -22.09 19.50 22.14
CA ILE A 466 -20.64 19.50 21.91
C ILE A 466 -19.96 18.48 22.82
N ASP A 467 -20.32 18.44 24.10
CA ASP A 467 -19.73 17.52 25.08
C ASP A 467 -19.99 16.04 24.72
N SER A 468 -21.25 15.68 24.47
CA SER A 468 -21.62 14.32 24.07
C SER A 468 -20.96 13.88 22.76
N ASN A 469 -20.94 14.74 21.75
CA ASN A 469 -20.34 14.40 20.45
C ASN A 469 -18.80 14.35 20.50
N LEU A 470 -18.15 15.18 21.32
CA LEU A 470 -16.70 15.16 21.46
C LEU A 470 -16.20 13.81 22.00
N THR A 471 -16.89 13.23 22.98
CA THR A 471 -16.54 11.87 23.48
C THR A 471 -16.65 10.80 22.38
N THR A 472 -17.65 10.93 21.51
CA THR A 472 -17.85 10.01 20.37
C THR A 472 -16.77 10.20 19.31
N ILE A 473 -16.36 11.45 19.02
CA ILE A 473 -15.23 11.73 18.11
C ILE A 473 -13.94 11.12 18.65
N ILE A 474 -13.65 11.24 19.95
CA ILE A 474 -12.45 10.64 20.55
C ILE A 474 -12.44 9.12 20.33
N THR A 475 -13.59 8.46 20.52
CA THR A 475 -13.75 7.04 20.24
C THR A 475 -13.52 6.72 18.76
N ALA A 476 -14.08 7.52 17.85
CA ALA A 476 -13.89 7.35 16.41
C ALA A 476 -12.41 7.53 16.00
N VAL A 477 -11.69 8.47 16.60
CA VAL A 477 -10.24 8.67 16.35
C VAL A 477 -9.43 7.44 16.79
N ILE A 478 -9.74 6.85 17.95
CA ILE A 478 -9.10 5.61 18.40
C ILE A 478 -9.40 4.46 17.41
N LEU A 479 -10.66 4.31 16.99
CA LEU A 479 -11.05 3.32 15.98
C LEU A 479 -10.36 3.56 14.63
N TYR A 480 -10.12 4.81 14.25
CA TYR A 480 -9.41 5.14 13.02
C TYR A 480 -7.93 4.78 13.09
N GLN A 481 -7.28 5.03 14.23
CA GLN A 481 -5.85 4.81 14.43
C GLN A 481 -5.51 3.32 14.57
N PHE A 482 -6.32 2.57 15.31
CA PHE A 482 -6.05 1.16 15.63
C PHE A 482 -6.92 0.17 14.85
N GLY A 483 -8.02 0.62 14.25
CA GLY A 483 -8.91 -0.22 13.45
C GLY A 483 -8.30 -0.60 12.10
N THR A 484 -8.60 -1.81 11.65
CA THR A 484 -8.20 -2.33 10.34
C THR A 484 -9.35 -2.23 9.34
N GLY A 485 -9.01 -2.01 8.06
CA GLY A 485 -9.93 -1.96 6.90
C GLY A 485 -11.35 -1.47 7.21
N PRO A 486 -12.34 -2.38 7.38
CA PRO A 486 -13.76 -2.02 7.57
C PRO A 486 -14.05 -1.09 8.76
N VAL A 487 -13.37 -1.28 9.89
CA VAL A 487 -13.58 -0.50 11.12
C VAL A 487 -13.12 0.95 10.95
N ARG A 488 -12.06 1.16 10.15
CA ARG A 488 -11.59 2.51 9.81
C ARG A 488 -12.60 3.25 8.93
N GLY A 489 -13.23 2.54 7.98
CA GLY A 489 -14.33 3.10 7.19
C GLY A 489 -15.52 3.56 8.04
N PHE A 490 -15.90 2.76 9.05
CA PHE A 490 -16.89 3.15 10.06
C PHE A 490 -16.46 4.39 10.86
N ALA A 491 -15.21 4.42 11.32
CA ALA A 491 -14.69 5.55 12.08
C ALA A 491 -14.73 6.87 11.28
N VAL A 492 -14.42 6.83 9.99
CA VAL A 492 -14.47 8.02 9.11
C VAL A 492 -15.92 8.47 8.90
N SER A 493 -16.83 7.56 8.56
CA SER A 493 -18.23 7.93 8.32
C SER A 493 -18.89 8.49 9.59
N LEU A 494 -18.58 7.90 10.75
CA LEU A 494 -19.02 8.38 12.05
C LEU A 494 -18.46 9.77 12.37
N THR A 495 -17.15 9.99 12.17
CA THR A 495 -16.51 11.29 12.45
C THR A 495 -17.06 12.40 11.56
N LEU A 496 -17.14 12.17 10.24
CA LEU A 496 -17.72 13.13 9.29
C LEU A 496 -19.20 13.39 9.62
N GLY A 497 -19.92 12.33 10.01
CA GLY A 497 -21.31 12.40 10.42
C GLY A 497 -21.54 13.28 11.63
N ILE A 498 -20.73 13.12 12.68
CA ILE A 498 -20.82 13.91 13.91
C ILE A 498 -20.42 15.37 13.64
N ILE A 499 -19.31 15.62 12.94
CA ILE A 499 -18.88 16.99 12.62
C ILE A 499 -19.94 17.70 11.77
N GLY A 500 -20.47 16.99 10.76
CA GLY A 500 -21.55 17.47 9.91
C GLY A 500 -22.82 17.78 10.71
N SER A 501 -23.27 16.85 11.55
CA SER A 501 -24.48 17.01 12.35
C SER A 501 -24.34 18.13 13.38
N MET A 502 -23.19 18.27 14.03
CA MET A 502 -22.91 19.38 14.95
C MET A 502 -22.96 20.72 14.22
N PHE A 503 -22.31 20.82 13.05
CA PHE A 503 -22.34 22.04 12.25
C PHE A 503 -23.78 22.40 11.83
N THR A 504 -24.54 21.44 11.31
CA THR A 504 -25.89 21.72 10.84
C THR A 504 -26.88 21.97 11.97
N ALA A 505 -26.82 21.21 13.07
CA ALA A 505 -27.70 21.39 14.23
C ALA A 505 -27.37 22.66 15.02
N VAL A 506 -26.10 22.94 15.34
CA VAL A 506 -25.74 24.08 16.22
C VAL A 506 -25.64 25.39 15.45
N PHE A 507 -25.14 25.37 14.21
CA PHE A 507 -24.89 26.59 13.43
C PHE A 507 -26.00 26.88 12.42
N VAL A 508 -26.33 25.93 11.55
CA VAL A 508 -27.32 26.14 10.46
C VAL A 508 -28.73 26.29 11.04
N SER A 509 -29.15 25.38 11.91
CA SER A 509 -30.46 25.41 12.57
C SER A 509 -30.67 26.73 13.31
N ARG A 510 -29.65 27.19 14.06
CA ARG A 510 -29.71 28.45 14.81
C ARG A 510 -30.04 29.64 13.92
N VAL A 511 -29.40 29.74 12.76
CA VAL A 511 -29.66 30.83 11.80
C VAL A 511 -31.09 30.77 11.26
N ILE A 512 -31.59 29.57 10.94
CA ILE A 512 -32.95 29.35 10.45
C ILE A 512 -33.99 29.74 11.52
N PHE A 513 -33.85 29.24 12.75
CA PHE A 513 -34.77 29.53 13.85
C PHE A 513 -34.73 31.00 14.28
N GLU A 514 -33.56 31.63 14.34
CA GLU A 514 -33.46 33.07 14.62
C GLU A 514 -34.14 33.91 13.53
N TYR A 515 -34.04 33.50 12.26
CA TYR A 515 -34.72 34.18 11.16
C TYR A 515 -36.25 34.02 11.24
N ILE A 516 -36.74 32.80 11.49
CA ILE A 516 -38.18 32.52 11.64
C ILE A 516 -38.76 33.26 12.84
N ALA A 517 -38.08 33.23 13.99
CA ALA A 517 -38.53 33.90 15.21
C ALA A 517 -38.63 35.42 15.03
N ARG A 518 -37.71 36.03 14.27
CA ARG A 518 -37.78 37.46 13.91
C ARG A 518 -38.94 37.76 12.97
N LYS A 519 -39.18 36.90 11.97
CA LYS A 519 -40.19 37.12 10.93
C LYS A 519 -41.63 36.88 11.41
N ARG A 520 -41.85 35.93 12.33
CA ARG A 520 -43.18 35.59 12.86
C ARG A 520 -43.63 36.44 14.05
N GLY A 521 -42.72 37.17 14.71
CA GLY A 521 -43.09 38.09 15.80
C GLY A 521 -43.79 37.39 16.97
N SER A 522 -44.94 37.92 17.44
CA SER A 522 -45.71 37.32 18.55
C SER A 522 -46.57 36.11 18.15
N LYS A 523 -46.66 35.77 16.86
CA LYS A 523 -47.29 34.51 16.44
C LYS A 523 -46.28 33.40 16.70
N GLY A 524 -46.61 32.51 17.65
CA GLY A 524 -45.71 31.51 18.20
C GLY A 524 -44.92 30.69 17.17
N LEU A 525 -43.79 30.15 17.61
CA LEU A 525 -43.10 29.07 16.88
C LEU A 525 -43.99 27.83 16.91
N ASN A 526 -44.28 27.23 15.76
CA ASN A 526 -44.81 25.88 15.69
C ASN A 526 -43.64 24.94 15.96
N ILE A 527 -43.35 24.74 17.25
CA ILE A 527 -42.28 23.88 17.76
C ILE A 527 -42.92 22.75 18.53
#